data_AF-A0A514CEK5-F1
#
_entry.id   AF-A0A514CEK5-F1
#
_cell.length_a   1.000
_cell.length_b   1.000
_cell.length_c   1.000
_cell.angle_alpha   90.00
_cell.angle_beta   90.00
_cell.angle_gamma   90.00
#
_symmetry.space_group_name_H-M   'P 1'
#
loop_
_entity.id
_entity.type
_entity.pdbx_description
1 polymer ?
#
loop_
_entity_poly.entity_id
_entity_poly.type
_entity_poly.pdbx_seq_one_letter_code
_entity_poly.pdbx_strand_id
1 'polypeptide(L)'
;MIKYLLLFCLLVPMVSVAQDRLGKLVEERQALHQQWKASEKEKSGIFGNRTKKDMIKTNEWMERIILKDNLIMDELEMLKNIETTEIKYEKDDYKYIAQKQEQDIVKLKRALNNKDDEIAAVAANKRTYEWTTLIFFLTSLTAGYLFYRTKKQV
;
A
#
# COMPACT_ATOMS: atom_id res chain seq x y z
N MET A 1 -0.76 26.45 9.36
CA MET A 1 0.37 25.54 9.06
C MET A 1 1.17 25.14 10.29
N ILE A 2 1.64 26.08 11.13
CA ILE A 2 2.43 25.79 12.35
C ILE A 2 1.75 24.80 13.34
N LYS A 3 0.42 24.88 13.52
CA LYS A 3 -0.32 23.96 14.39
C LYS A 3 -0.27 22.49 13.93
N TYR A 4 -0.26 22.23 12.63
CA TYR A 4 -0.18 20.87 12.08
C TYR A 4 1.26 20.35 12.07
N LEU A 5 2.24 21.24 11.94
CA LEU A 5 3.67 20.92 12.05
C LEU A 5 4.05 20.46 13.47
N LEU A 6 3.52 21.14 14.50
CA LEU A 6 3.73 20.76 15.90
C LEU A 6 3.09 19.40 16.25
N LEU A 7 1.93 19.09 15.66
CA LEU A 7 1.25 17.81 15.84
C LEU A 7 2.04 16.66 15.18
N PHE A 8 2.65 16.92 14.02
CA PHE A 8 3.50 15.95 13.33
C PHE A 8 4.81 15.68 14.09
N CYS A 9 5.46 16.72 14.66
CA CYS A 9 6.65 16.56 15.49
C CYS A 9 6.43 15.72 16.76
N LEU A 10 5.22 15.71 17.32
CA LEU A 10 4.89 14.91 18.51
C LEU A 10 4.75 13.41 18.23
N LEU A 11 4.57 12.99 16.97
CA LEU A 11 4.41 11.58 16.57
C LEU A 11 5.74 10.91 16.17
N VAL A 12 6.77 11.68 15.84
CA VAL A 12 8.10 11.17 15.46
C VAL A 12 8.80 10.31 16.54
N PRO A 13 8.75 10.62 17.85
CA PRO A 13 9.53 9.86 18.83
C PRO A 13 8.99 8.45 19.12
N MET A 14 7.80 8.08 18.60
CA MET A 14 7.19 6.78 18.90
C MET A 14 7.77 5.65 18.01
N VAL A 15 8.28 5.99 16.82
CA VAL A 15 8.82 5.00 15.86
C VAL A 15 10.23 4.52 16.24
N SER A 16 10.98 5.29 17.03
CA SER A 16 12.36 4.92 17.41
C SER A 16 12.46 3.93 18.57
N VAL A 17 11.36 3.61 19.25
CA VAL A 17 11.41 2.87 20.53
C VAL A 17 11.71 1.38 20.36
N ALA A 18 11.32 0.77 19.23
CA ALA A 18 11.55 -0.66 18.98
C ALA A 18 13.02 -0.97 18.60
N GLN A 19 13.64 -0.15 17.74
CA GLN A 19 15.06 -0.31 17.37
C GLN A 19 16.00 -0.07 18.55
N ASP A 20 15.60 0.80 19.49
CA ASP A 20 16.38 1.12 20.69
C ASP A 20 16.53 -0.09 21.63
N ARG A 21 15.53 -0.98 21.67
CA ARG A 21 15.58 -2.17 22.55
C ARG A 21 16.56 -3.23 22.05
N LEU A 22 16.51 -3.57 20.77
CA LEU A 22 17.45 -4.53 20.17
C LEU A 22 18.89 -4.00 20.26
N GLY A 23 19.08 -2.70 19.98
CA GLY A 23 20.39 -2.04 20.11
C GLY A 23 20.97 -2.17 21.52
N LYS A 24 20.16 -1.93 22.56
CA LYS A 24 20.56 -2.11 23.96
C LYS A 24 20.95 -3.55 24.29
N LEU A 25 20.18 -4.53 23.83
CA LEU A 25 20.49 -5.95 24.08
C LEU A 25 21.82 -6.36 23.44
N VAL A 26 22.10 -5.87 22.23
CA VAL A 26 23.38 -6.12 21.53
C VAL A 26 24.54 -5.44 22.25
N GLU A 27 24.36 -4.20 22.72
CA GLU A 27 25.36 -3.47 23.51
C GLU A 27 25.69 -4.19 24.83
N GLU A 28 24.65 -4.61 25.57
CA GLU A 28 24.80 -5.41 26.79
C GLU A 28 25.57 -6.72 26.54
N ARG A 29 25.23 -7.42 25.44
CA ARG A 29 25.93 -8.65 25.02
C ARG A 29 27.39 -8.39 24.69
N GLN A 30 27.70 -7.27 24.04
CA GLN A 30 29.07 -6.87 23.74
C GLN A 30 29.85 -6.54 25.01
N ALA A 31 29.24 -5.86 25.97
CA ALA A 31 29.84 -5.60 27.28
C ALA A 31 30.15 -6.91 28.04
N LEU A 32 29.22 -7.87 28.05
CA LEU A 32 29.44 -9.21 28.63
C LEU A 32 30.59 -9.96 27.95
N HIS A 33 30.69 -9.89 26.63
CA HIS A 33 31.80 -10.49 25.89
C HIS A 33 33.16 -9.85 26.23
N GLN A 34 33.20 -8.53 26.43
CA GLN A 34 34.41 -7.84 26.85
C GLN A 34 34.83 -8.25 28.26
N GLN A 35 33.88 -8.35 29.19
CA GLN A 35 34.13 -8.81 30.56
C GLN A 35 34.59 -10.26 30.59
N TRP A 36 33.99 -11.14 29.79
CA TRP A 36 34.45 -12.52 29.61
C TRP A 36 35.89 -12.58 29.08
N LYS A 37 36.22 -11.79 28.04
CA LYS A 37 37.57 -11.72 27.47
C LYS A 37 38.60 -11.21 28.47
N ALA A 38 38.23 -10.24 29.31
CA ALA A 38 39.06 -9.77 30.41
C ALA A 38 39.28 -10.86 31.46
N SER A 39 38.21 -11.55 31.87
CA SER A 39 38.28 -12.70 32.80
C SER A 39 39.09 -13.86 32.22
N GLU A 40 39.11 -14.04 30.91
CA GLU A 40 39.90 -15.10 30.27
C GLU A 40 41.40 -14.78 30.25
N LYS A 41 41.78 -13.49 30.32
CA LYS A 41 43.17 -13.05 30.37
C LYS A 41 43.80 -13.25 31.76
N GLU A 42 43.00 -13.25 32.81
CA GLU A 42 43.41 -13.46 34.21
C GLU A 42 43.56 -14.96 34.60
N LYS A 43 44.10 -15.80 33.70
CA LYS A 43 44.27 -17.25 33.99
C LYS A 43 45.14 -17.42 35.23
N SER A 44 44.62 -18.05 36.28
CA SER A 44 45.24 -18.08 37.62
C SER A 44 46.14 -19.29 37.87
N GLY A 45 46.22 -20.24 36.94
CA GLY A 45 47.03 -21.44 37.12
C GLY A 45 48.53 -21.19 36.97
N ILE A 46 49.30 -21.85 37.84
CA ILE A 46 50.76 -21.71 38.00
C ILE A 46 51.56 -22.02 36.71
N PHE A 47 50.95 -22.65 35.71
CA PHE A 47 51.56 -22.95 34.41
C PHE A 47 50.72 -22.46 33.21
N GLY A 48 49.85 -21.46 33.40
CA GLY A 48 48.93 -20.99 32.36
C GLY A 48 47.75 -21.94 32.08
N ASN A 49 47.66 -23.06 32.81
CA ASN A 49 46.52 -23.95 32.79
C ASN A 49 45.33 -23.33 33.53
N ARG A 50 44.11 -23.59 33.05
CA ARG A 50 42.88 -23.11 33.71
C ARG A 50 42.65 -23.90 35.00
N THR A 51 42.40 -23.20 36.11
CA THR A 51 41.97 -23.84 37.35
C THR A 51 40.48 -24.20 37.29
N LYS A 52 40.02 -25.09 38.19
CA LYS A 52 38.58 -25.39 38.32
C LYS A 52 37.75 -24.13 38.59
N LYS A 53 38.28 -23.16 39.34
CA LYS A 53 37.63 -21.87 39.61
C LYS A 53 37.50 -21.01 38.34
N ASP A 54 38.54 -20.98 37.51
CA ASP A 54 38.51 -20.25 36.23
C ASP A 54 37.49 -20.88 35.27
N MET A 55 37.36 -22.21 35.29
CA MET A 55 36.39 -22.94 34.46
C MET A 55 34.94 -22.66 34.87
N ILE A 56 34.64 -22.60 36.18
CA ILE A 56 33.31 -22.25 36.69
C ILE A 56 32.94 -20.81 36.28
N LYS A 57 33.84 -19.85 36.48
CA LYS A 57 33.62 -18.45 36.04
C LYS A 57 33.38 -18.34 34.54
N THR A 58 34.13 -19.10 33.74
CA THR A 58 33.97 -19.11 32.28
C THR A 58 32.58 -19.62 31.89
N ASN A 59 32.10 -20.69 32.54
CA ASN A 59 30.76 -21.23 32.29
C ASN A 59 29.66 -20.24 32.71
N GLU A 60 29.80 -19.58 33.86
CA GLU A 60 28.84 -18.54 34.29
C GLU A 60 28.75 -17.38 33.29
N TRP A 61 29.88 -16.94 32.72
CA TRP A 61 29.88 -15.93 31.66
C TRP A 61 29.22 -16.44 30.38
N MET A 62 29.52 -17.67 29.96
CA MET A 62 28.88 -18.26 28.77
C MET A 62 27.38 -18.40 28.96
N GLU A 63 26.91 -18.82 30.14
CA GLU A 63 25.48 -18.90 30.46
C GLU A 63 24.81 -17.53 30.34
N ARG A 64 25.41 -16.47 30.89
CA ARG A 64 24.89 -15.10 30.77
C ARG A 64 24.84 -14.60 29.33
N ILE A 65 25.86 -14.91 28.53
CA ILE A 65 25.92 -14.54 27.12
C ILE A 65 24.83 -15.29 26.34
N ILE A 66 24.67 -16.59 26.56
CA ILE A 66 23.63 -17.40 25.91
C ILE A 66 22.22 -16.89 26.27
N LEU A 67 21.98 -16.55 27.53
CA LEU A 67 20.70 -15.97 27.95
C LEU A 67 20.43 -14.65 27.22
N LYS A 68 21.45 -13.81 27.01
CA LYS A 68 21.31 -12.57 26.23
C LYS A 68 21.11 -12.83 24.74
N ASP A 69 21.81 -13.80 24.17
CA ASP A 69 21.64 -14.20 22.78
C ASP A 69 20.22 -14.72 22.52
N ASN A 70 19.63 -15.47 23.45
CA ASN A 70 18.23 -15.90 23.36
C ASN A 70 17.26 -14.70 23.35
N LEU A 71 17.47 -13.72 24.24
CA LEU A 71 16.64 -12.51 24.27
C LEU A 71 16.77 -11.68 22.98
N ILE A 72 17.97 -11.64 22.38
CA ILE A 72 18.18 -10.99 21.08
C ILE A 72 17.42 -11.74 19.98
N MET A 73 17.46 -13.08 19.98
CA MET A 73 16.74 -13.90 19.00
C MET A 73 15.23 -13.74 19.10
N ASP A 74 14.68 -13.71 20.32
CA ASP A 74 13.26 -13.50 20.55
C ASP A 74 12.79 -12.14 20.00
N GLU A 75 13.58 -11.08 20.20
CA GLU A 75 13.28 -9.73 19.69
C GLU A 75 13.39 -9.69 18.15
N LEU A 76 14.40 -10.34 17.56
CA LEU A 76 14.53 -10.44 16.11
C LEU A 76 13.37 -11.21 15.47
N GLU A 77 12.89 -12.28 16.11
CA GLU A 77 11.73 -13.04 15.66
C GLU A 77 10.45 -12.19 15.75
N MET A 78 10.29 -11.42 16.84
CA MET A 78 9.18 -10.47 16.97
C MET A 78 9.19 -9.44 15.83
N LEU A 79 10.33 -8.81 15.55
CA LEU A 79 10.46 -7.81 14.48
C LEU A 79 10.14 -8.42 13.11
N LYS A 80 10.64 -9.63 12.83
CA LYS A 80 10.33 -10.36 11.59
C LYS A 80 8.83 -10.68 11.47
N ASN A 81 8.19 -11.06 12.56
CA ASN A 81 6.76 -11.37 12.58
C ASN A 81 5.93 -10.10 12.31
N ILE A 82 6.30 -8.96 12.89
CA ILE A 82 5.69 -7.66 12.62
C ILE A 82 5.84 -7.30 11.14
N GLU A 83 7.06 -7.33 10.60
CA GLU A 83 7.33 -7.03 9.19
C GLU A 83 6.53 -7.94 8.23
N THR A 84 6.54 -9.26 8.48
CA THR A 84 5.79 -10.22 7.66
C THR A 84 4.28 -9.97 7.72
N THR A 85 3.78 -9.57 8.90
CA THR A 85 2.37 -9.28 9.13
C THR A 85 1.95 -7.99 8.41
N GLU A 86 2.75 -6.92 8.52
CA GLU A 86 2.54 -5.65 7.83
C GLU A 86 2.54 -5.84 6.31
N ILE A 87 3.55 -6.53 5.76
CA ILE A 87 3.63 -6.82 4.32
C ILE A 87 2.41 -7.63 3.85
N LYS A 88 1.96 -8.60 4.65
CA LYS A 88 0.80 -9.42 4.31
C LYS A 88 -0.48 -8.58 4.27
N TYR A 89 -0.72 -7.75 5.28
CA TYR A 89 -1.89 -6.86 5.30
C TYR A 89 -1.86 -5.86 4.15
N GLU A 90 -0.72 -5.22 3.90
CA GLU A 90 -0.58 -4.26 2.81
C GLU A 90 -0.86 -4.92 1.45
N LYS A 91 -0.33 -6.12 1.21
CA LYS A 91 -0.56 -6.89 -0.02
C LYS A 91 -2.02 -7.28 -0.20
N ASP A 92 -2.68 -7.75 0.85
CA ASP A 92 -4.09 -8.14 0.80
C ASP A 92 -5.00 -6.92 0.54
N ASP A 93 -4.68 -5.77 1.13
CA ASP A 93 -5.39 -4.51 0.91
C ASP A 93 -5.20 -3.99 -0.53
N TYR A 94 -3.98 -4.02 -1.07
CA TYR A 94 -3.75 -3.66 -2.49
C TYR A 94 -4.54 -4.56 -3.43
N LYS A 95 -4.58 -5.87 -3.16
CA LYS A 95 -5.35 -6.81 -3.97
C LYS A 95 -6.83 -6.45 -3.94
N TYR A 96 -7.38 -6.14 -2.77
CA TYR A 96 -8.77 -5.73 -2.63
C TYR A 96 -9.06 -4.41 -3.36
N ILE A 97 -8.21 -3.40 -3.19
CA ILE A 97 -8.35 -2.09 -3.84
C ILE A 97 -8.28 -2.25 -5.36
N ALA A 98 -7.31 -3.00 -5.87
CA ALA A 98 -7.17 -3.25 -7.31
C ALA A 98 -8.40 -3.97 -7.89
N GLN A 99 -8.92 -4.98 -7.18
CA GLN A 99 -10.13 -5.69 -7.60
C GLN A 99 -11.36 -4.76 -7.62
N LYS A 100 -11.49 -3.89 -6.63
CA LYS A 100 -12.57 -2.89 -6.58
C LYS A 100 -12.46 -1.88 -7.71
N GLN A 101 -11.25 -1.37 -7.96
CA GLN A 101 -10.99 -0.43 -9.06
C GLN A 101 -11.29 -1.05 -10.42
N GLU A 102 -10.93 -2.32 -10.64
CA GLU A 102 -11.25 -3.03 -11.89
C GLU A 102 -12.76 -3.13 -12.09
N GLN A 103 -13.52 -3.49 -11.04
CA GLN A 103 -14.98 -3.52 -11.11
C GLN A 103 -15.58 -2.15 -11.42
N ASP A 104 -15.05 -1.09 -10.83
CA ASP A 104 -15.53 0.27 -11.05
C ASP A 104 -15.19 0.77 -12.46
N ILE A 105 -14.01 0.43 -13.00
CA ILE A 105 -13.63 0.69 -14.40
C ILE A 105 -14.61 -0.01 -15.35
N VAL A 106 -14.96 -1.27 -15.10
CA VAL A 106 -15.92 -2.01 -15.94
C VAL A 106 -17.31 -1.36 -15.90
N LYS A 107 -17.77 -0.93 -14.73
CA LYS A 107 -19.05 -0.20 -14.59
C LYS A 107 -19.03 1.12 -15.34
N LEU A 108 -17.95 1.89 -15.21
CA LEU A 108 -17.80 3.18 -15.89
C LEU A 108 -17.74 3.02 -17.40
N LYS A 109 -16.99 2.03 -17.91
CA LYS A 109 -16.97 1.69 -19.34
C LYS A 109 -18.36 1.33 -19.86
N ARG A 110 -19.12 0.52 -19.12
CA ARG A 110 -20.50 0.19 -19.50
C ARG A 110 -21.40 1.42 -19.50
N ALA A 111 -21.30 2.28 -18.48
CA ALA A 111 -22.07 3.51 -18.41
C ALA A 111 -21.74 4.46 -19.58
N LEU A 112 -20.46 4.54 -19.96
CA LEU A 112 -20.00 5.33 -21.09
C LEU A 112 -20.55 4.80 -22.42
N ASN A 113 -20.46 3.48 -22.67
CA ASN A 113 -21.05 2.86 -23.86
C ASN A 113 -22.56 3.10 -23.94
N ASN A 114 -23.29 2.96 -22.83
CA ASN A 114 -24.73 3.23 -22.80
C ASN A 114 -25.04 4.70 -23.13
N LYS A 115 -24.20 5.64 -22.68
CA LYS A 115 -24.36 7.07 -23.00
C LYS A 115 -24.07 7.36 -24.46
N ASP A 116 -23.06 6.71 -25.04
CA ASP A 116 -22.77 6.82 -26.47
C ASP A 116 -23.92 6.28 -27.32
N ASP A 117 -24.52 5.15 -26.92
CA ASP A 117 -25.71 4.59 -27.57
C ASP A 117 -26.92 5.53 -27.47
N GLU A 118 -27.16 6.14 -26.29
CA GLU A 118 -28.20 7.16 -26.10
C GLU A 118 -27.99 8.37 -27.02
N ILE A 119 -26.75 8.88 -27.10
CA ILE A 119 -26.39 10.01 -27.96
C ILE A 119 -26.61 9.66 -29.44
N ALA A 120 -26.21 8.46 -29.86
CA ALA A 120 -26.41 7.98 -31.22
C ALA A 120 -27.91 7.87 -31.57
N ALA A 121 -28.73 7.39 -30.65
CA ALA A 121 -30.18 7.32 -30.83
C ALA A 121 -30.82 8.71 -30.95
N VAL A 122 -30.41 9.67 -30.11
CA VAL A 122 -30.88 11.06 -30.19
C VAL A 122 -30.46 11.72 -31.51
N ALA A 123 -29.22 11.52 -31.95
CA ALA A 123 -28.72 12.03 -33.22
C ALA A 123 -29.49 11.45 -34.42
N ALA A 124 -29.79 10.15 -34.38
CA ALA A 124 -30.59 9.48 -35.41
C ALA A 124 -32.04 10.02 -35.45
N ASN A 125 -32.66 10.23 -34.29
CA ASN A 125 -34.00 10.81 -34.19
C ASN A 125 -34.05 12.25 -34.73
N LYS A 126 -33.04 13.07 -34.41
CA LYS A 126 -32.92 14.43 -34.96
C LYS A 126 -32.82 14.41 -36.48
N ARG A 127 -31.97 13.55 -37.03
CA ARG A 127 -31.83 13.38 -38.48
C ARG A 127 -33.15 12.96 -39.12
N THR A 128 -33.85 11.98 -38.57
CA THR A 128 -35.16 11.54 -39.10
C THR A 128 -36.16 12.69 -39.10
N TYR A 129 -36.22 13.49 -38.04
CA TYR A 129 -37.10 14.66 -37.96
C TYR A 129 -36.77 15.74 -38.99
N GLU A 130 -35.49 16.03 -39.21
CA GLU A 130 -35.04 16.97 -40.25
C GLU A 130 -35.46 16.50 -41.65
N TRP A 131 -35.32 15.21 -41.95
CA TRP A 131 -35.71 14.65 -43.24
C TRP A 131 -37.24 14.60 -43.43
N THR A 132 -38.01 14.24 -42.41
CA THR A 132 -39.48 14.20 -42.54
C THR A 132 -40.08 15.59 -42.73
N THR A 133 -39.58 16.59 -42.00
CA THR A 133 -40.01 17.99 -42.15
C THR A 133 -39.64 18.55 -43.52
N LEU A 134 -38.45 18.25 -44.04
CA LEU A 134 -38.02 18.66 -45.37
C LEU A 134 -38.88 18.03 -46.48
N ILE A 135 -39.16 16.73 -46.39
CA ILE A 135 -40.03 16.04 -47.35
C ILE A 135 -41.45 16.62 -47.30
N PHE A 136 -41.99 16.84 -46.11
CA PHE A 136 -43.32 17.44 -45.92
C PHE A 136 -43.41 18.86 -46.50
N PHE A 137 -42.36 19.66 -46.33
CA PHE A 137 -42.29 21.00 -46.91
C PHE A 137 -42.23 20.97 -48.44
N LEU A 138 -41.44 20.08 -49.03
CA LEU A 138 -41.35 19.94 -50.49
C LEU A 138 -42.66 19.45 -51.11
N THR A 139 -43.35 18.49 -50.46
CA THR A 139 -44.64 17.99 -50.94
C THR A 139 -45.74 19.05 -50.83
N SER A 140 -45.76 19.86 -49.77
CA SER A 140 -46.73 20.96 -49.66
C SER A 140 -46.48 22.05 -50.72
N LEU A 141 -45.21 22.36 -51.01
CA LEU A 141 -44.84 23.32 -52.06
C LEU A 141 -45.25 22.84 -53.45
N THR A 142 -44.98 21.57 -53.79
CA THR A 142 -45.35 21.00 -55.08
C THR A 142 -46.87 20.90 -55.24
N ALA A 143 -47.59 20.47 -54.20
CA ALA A 143 -49.06 20.45 -54.21
C ALA A 143 -49.65 21.86 -54.38
N GLY A 144 -49.12 22.85 -53.66
CA GLY A 144 -49.53 24.25 -53.79
C GLY A 144 -49.27 24.82 -55.19
N TYR A 145 -48.11 24.52 -55.78
CA TYR A 145 -47.77 24.91 -57.14
C TYR A 145 -48.71 24.30 -58.18
N LEU A 146 -49.01 23.00 -58.07
CA LEU A 146 -49.94 22.31 -58.96
C LEU A 146 -51.35 22.92 -58.87
N PHE A 147 -51.84 23.20 -57.66
CA PHE A 147 -53.15 23.82 -57.43
C PHE A 147 -53.23 25.24 -58.00
N TYR A 148 -52.17 26.02 -57.89
CA TYR A 148 -52.10 27.36 -58.52
C TYR A 148 -52.12 27.25 -60.05
N ARG A 149 -51.46 26.25 -60.62
CA ARG A 149 -51.38 26.06 -62.06
C ARG A 149 -52.70 25.60 -62.67
N THR A 150 -53.44 24.71 -61.99
CA THR A 150 -54.78 24.27 -62.44
C THR A 150 -55.80 25.39 -62.38
N LYS A 151 -55.73 26.29 -61.39
CA LYS A 151 -56.61 27.47 -61.32
C LYS A 151 -56.34 28.54 -62.38
N LYS A 152 -55.16 28.56 -63.00
CA LYS A 152 -54.78 29.50 -64.05
C LYS A 152 -55.16 29.00 -65.46
N GLN A 153 -55.53 27.73 -65.60
CA GLN A 153 -55.95 27.11 -66.86
C GLN A 153 -57.48 27.00 -67.01
N VAL A 154 -58.24 27.36 -65.98
CA VAL A 154 -59.70 27.58 -66.02
C VAL A 154 -59.94 29.08 -66.07
#